data_AF-A0A661YG21-F1
#
_entry.id   AF-A0A661YG21-F1
#
_cell.length_a   1.000
_cell.length_b   1.000
_cell.length_c   1.000
_cell.angle_alpha   90.00
_cell.angle_beta   90.00
_cell.angle_gamma   90.00
#
_symmetry.space_group_name_H-M   'P 1'
#
loop_
_entity.id
_entity.type
_entity.pdbx_description
1 polymer ?
#
loop_
_entity_poly.entity_id
_entity_poly.type
_entity_poly.pdbx_seq_one_letter_code
_entity_poly.pdbx_strand_id
1 'polypeptide(L)'
;MKDKAKLRPLKIVVDMKELTKDEGWPNIAAYVFSSSGRFIKKQVLKPDLKSPSIAVGEIKIKSKLDNLIVKIGPDMENLAMLDKYQPFTERVSLIEKAELVVDVSKIYWICWLKYAYHVKGTVTKIGNVPICAGEVDIYDVDIRYCILKLPDLVIERIREGFIDIIVDPPPFDPQIIDFERPQIWWGDDDDDDWCGTGPKGPFPHKIDILKKLDALEPKWNFARDRYQNLDNAVTRVNETMNTMALSEKRTFLDTELVEGVKLSQLLYTNTTQFRTLLLDHFVIIRYWLCWWPWIYWLWWPYCGYSLEHLGTTILKPDGSFDKTVWLSVCRKDTPDLWFRVRQNINGLDRVIYARYPVPCNTYWNHPSNVPVHLLITDPNAIACHQEHPGIDTPYVLPMGIYEDEWYKVEQAHIKAHCNPAVALPSDCGLYDQTDPYGTRLDLRMEFHDDIYNNNIRYYRWSYRKHGNVSWASIATPITHRHVKMVSPGKYTIDAVNLGPKTKGGNNDLFEVPDPNLSWLSNRNDLAFAIWHTATWNGSMYIPEVSDGKYDLRLEMFNQSGNKVKPTTAGFKFILPTAVIGDLDDTLFVETDGSLIMHL
;
A
#
# COMPACT_ATOMS: atom_id res chain seq x y z
N MET A 1 -37.69 44.98 -10.04
CA MET A 1 -37.00 45.48 -8.84
C MET A 1 -36.55 44.28 -8.01
N LYS A 2 -35.26 43.95 -7.96
CA LYS A 2 -34.73 42.88 -7.09
C LYS A 2 -34.56 43.45 -5.68
N ASP A 3 -35.37 42.98 -4.75
CA ASP A 3 -35.30 43.35 -3.34
C ASP A 3 -33.90 43.02 -2.78
N LYS A 4 -33.11 44.05 -2.45
CA LYS A 4 -31.83 43.88 -1.77
C LYS A 4 -32.12 43.40 -0.35
N ALA A 5 -31.93 42.12 -0.09
CA ALA A 5 -32.09 41.54 1.24
C ALA A 5 -31.25 42.31 2.27
N LYS A 6 -31.91 42.96 3.23
CA LYS A 6 -31.26 43.71 4.33
C LYS A 6 -30.47 42.72 5.20
N LEU A 7 -29.22 43.04 5.51
CA LEU A 7 -28.38 42.22 6.41
C LEU A 7 -28.42 42.83 7.81
N ARG A 8 -28.58 42.00 8.85
CA ARG A 8 -28.47 42.40 10.26
C ARG A 8 -27.18 41.82 10.86
N PRO A 9 -26.39 42.61 11.61
CA PRO A 9 -25.26 42.08 12.36
C PRO A 9 -25.78 41.34 13.61
N LEU A 10 -25.17 40.20 13.90
CA LEU A 10 -25.28 39.48 15.16
C LEU A 10 -23.89 39.43 15.78
N LYS A 11 -23.72 40.08 16.92
CA LYS A 11 -22.50 40.00 17.72
C LYS A 11 -22.58 38.75 18.60
N ILE A 12 -21.51 37.96 18.62
CA ILE A 12 -21.40 36.74 19.41
C ILE A 12 -20.26 36.96 20.40
N VAL A 13 -20.56 36.87 21.68
CA VAL A 13 -19.64 36.97 22.80
C VAL A 13 -19.68 35.64 23.54
N VAL A 14 -18.52 35.01 23.72
CA VAL A 14 -18.41 33.72 24.39
C VAL A 14 -17.47 33.88 25.58
N ASP A 15 -17.93 33.56 26.78
CA ASP A 15 -17.09 33.49 27.97
C ASP A 15 -16.77 32.02 28.26
N MET A 16 -15.50 31.65 28.12
CA MET A 16 -14.98 30.34 28.49
C MET A 16 -14.67 30.33 29.98
N LYS A 17 -15.62 29.80 30.76
CA LYS A 17 -15.50 29.76 32.22
C LYS A 17 -14.24 29.00 32.63
N GLU A 18 -13.55 29.52 33.63
CA GLU A 18 -12.35 28.90 34.22
C GLU A 18 -11.13 28.80 33.28
N LEU A 19 -11.15 29.49 32.14
CA LEU A 19 -9.96 29.60 31.30
C LEU A 19 -8.96 30.57 31.93
N THR A 20 -7.76 30.06 32.22
CA THR A 20 -6.65 30.84 32.79
C THR A 20 -5.72 31.37 31.69
N LYS A 21 -4.88 32.36 32.01
CA LYS A 21 -3.90 32.91 31.05
C LYS A 21 -2.83 31.90 30.61
N ASP A 22 -2.58 30.89 31.43
CA ASP A 22 -1.55 29.86 31.19
C ASP A 22 -2.09 28.69 30.34
N GLU A 23 -3.40 28.53 30.27
CA GLU A 23 -4.06 27.57 29.40
C GLU A 23 -4.13 28.15 27.97
N GLY A 24 -3.47 27.49 27.02
CA GLY A 24 -3.45 27.91 25.62
C GLY A 24 -4.87 28.10 25.06
N TRP A 25 -5.12 29.25 24.44
CA TRP A 25 -6.45 29.61 23.93
C TRP A 25 -6.90 28.65 22.80
N PRO A 26 -8.07 27.99 22.90
CA PRO A 26 -8.57 27.13 21.84
C PRO A 26 -9.03 27.94 20.62
N ASN A 27 -8.67 27.48 19.43
CA ASN A 27 -9.22 28.03 18.19
C ASN A 27 -10.70 27.65 18.08
N ILE A 28 -11.60 28.62 18.25
CA ILE A 28 -13.04 28.41 18.27
C ILE A 28 -13.77 29.23 17.20
N ALA A 29 -14.92 28.72 16.76
CA ALA A 29 -15.79 29.37 15.80
C ALA A 29 -17.26 29.20 16.19
N ALA A 30 -18.08 30.17 15.78
CA ALA A 30 -19.52 30.11 15.82
C ALA A 30 -20.06 29.67 14.46
N TYR A 31 -20.91 28.65 14.46
CA TYR A 31 -21.57 28.08 13.29
C TYR A 31 -23.06 28.36 13.37
N VAL A 32 -23.58 29.10 12.40
CA VAL A 32 -24.98 29.52 12.39
C VAL A 32 -25.77 28.67 11.41
N PHE A 33 -26.88 28.12 11.88
CA PHE A 33 -27.82 27.29 11.13
C PHE A 33 -29.22 27.92 11.16
N SER A 34 -30.02 27.64 10.15
CA SER A 34 -31.45 27.94 10.17
C SER A 34 -32.18 27.07 11.19
N SER A 35 -33.42 27.42 11.55
CA SER A 35 -34.31 26.57 12.33
C SER A 35 -34.52 25.17 11.73
N SER A 36 -34.39 25.03 10.40
CA SER A 36 -34.45 23.75 9.69
C SER A 36 -33.13 22.97 9.66
N GLY A 37 -32.07 23.45 10.34
CA GLY A 37 -30.77 22.78 10.41
C GLY A 37 -29.85 23.04 9.21
N ARG A 38 -30.20 23.94 8.28
CA ARG A 38 -29.34 24.27 7.14
C ARG A 38 -28.22 25.20 7.58
N PHE A 39 -26.98 24.85 7.26
CA PHE A 39 -25.83 25.70 7.51
C PHE A 39 -25.96 27.04 6.75
N ILE A 40 -25.75 28.15 7.48
CA ILE A 40 -25.81 29.52 6.94
C ILE A 40 -24.40 30.06 6.79
N LYS A 41 -23.64 30.14 7.89
CA LYS A 41 -22.33 30.79 7.90
C LYS A 41 -21.52 30.40 9.15
N LYS A 42 -20.19 30.42 9.00
CA LYS A 42 -19.18 30.25 10.06
C LYS A 42 -18.53 31.60 10.37
N GLN A 43 -18.25 31.86 11.64
CA GLN A 43 -17.51 33.03 12.11
C GLN A 43 -16.46 32.59 13.14
N VAL A 44 -15.18 32.75 12.80
CA VAL A 44 -14.09 32.53 13.75
C VAL A 44 -14.17 33.60 14.84
N LEU A 45 -14.08 33.18 16.11
CA LEU A 45 -14.14 34.06 17.26
C LEU A 45 -12.71 34.34 17.71
N LYS A 46 -12.40 35.61 18.02
CA LYS A 46 -11.08 36.03 18.47
C LYS A 46 -11.10 36.37 19.95
N PRO A 47 -10.05 36.03 20.72
CA PRO A 47 -9.95 36.45 22.11
C PRO A 47 -10.02 37.98 22.21
N ASP A 48 -10.74 38.48 23.20
CA ASP A 48 -10.72 39.88 23.58
C ASP A 48 -9.38 40.19 24.26
N LEU A 49 -8.68 41.21 23.76
CA LEU A 49 -7.40 41.66 24.30
C LEU A 49 -7.50 42.11 25.77
N LYS A 50 -8.71 42.47 26.24
CA LYS A 50 -8.95 42.94 27.61
C LYS A 50 -9.30 41.82 28.59
N SER A 51 -9.82 40.69 28.10
CA SER A 51 -10.36 39.62 28.92
C SER A 51 -9.95 38.26 28.35
N PRO A 52 -9.01 37.54 29.00
CA PRO A 52 -8.42 36.32 28.46
C PRO A 52 -9.38 35.11 28.44
N SER A 53 -10.61 35.23 28.96
CA SER A 53 -11.66 34.20 28.87
C SER A 53 -12.72 34.50 27.80
N ILE A 54 -12.74 35.71 27.24
CA ILE A 54 -13.83 36.19 26.38
C ILE A 54 -13.40 36.15 24.92
N ALA A 55 -14.26 35.59 24.07
CA ALA A 55 -14.12 35.58 22.61
C ALA A 55 -15.23 36.41 21.98
N VAL A 56 -14.90 37.18 20.93
CA VAL A 56 -15.89 37.99 20.22
C VAL A 56 -15.80 37.76 18.71
N GLY A 57 -16.95 37.73 18.05
CA GLY A 57 -17.08 37.77 16.60
C GLY A 57 -18.39 38.41 16.16
N GLU A 58 -18.43 38.96 14.95
CA GLU A 58 -19.66 39.53 14.37
C GLU A 58 -19.98 38.83 13.06
N ILE A 59 -21.25 38.44 12.89
CA ILE A 59 -21.74 37.78 11.69
C ILE A 59 -22.93 38.54 11.09
N LYS A 60 -22.90 38.78 9.78
CA LYS A 60 -23.99 39.46 9.06
C LYS A 60 -24.96 38.43 8.46
N ILE A 61 -26.22 38.46 8.89
CA ILE A 61 -27.26 37.48 8.54
C ILE A 61 -28.40 38.16 7.75
N LYS A 62 -29.01 37.46 6.80
CA LYS A 62 -30.17 37.96 6.04
C LYS A 62 -31.38 38.14 6.95
N SER A 63 -32.03 39.30 6.87
CA SER A 63 -33.13 39.72 7.76
C SER A 63 -34.45 38.94 7.64
N LYS A 64 -34.52 37.90 6.79
CA LYS A 64 -35.69 36.99 6.68
C LYS A 64 -35.58 35.74 7.57
N LEU A 65 -34.45 35.55 8.25
CA LEU A 65 -34.22 34.43 9.16
C LEU A 65 -34.36 34.96 10.58
N ASP A 66 -35.47 34.65 11.25
CA ASP A 66 -35.73 35.16 12.60
C ASP A 66 -35.23 34.21 13.68
N ASN A 67 -35.36 32.89 13.47
CA ASN A 67 -34.91 31.86 14.41
C ASN A 67 -33.66 31.14 13.89
N LEU A 68 -32.60 31.16 14.68
CA LEU A 68 -31.30 30.58 14.36
C LEU A 68 -30.87 29.58 15.42
N ILE A 69 -30.05 28.62 15.00
CA ILE A 69 -29.30 27.74 15.89
C ILE A 69 -27.84 28.13 15.75
N VAL A 70 -27.22 28.56 16.84
CA VAL A 70 -25.80 28.90 16.90
C VAL A 70 -25.09 27.79 17.66
N LYS A 71 -24.15 27.13 17.00
CA LYS A 71 -23.25 26.14 17.61
C LYS A 71 -21.87 26.79 17.81
N ILE A 72 -21.32 26.72 19.01
CA ILE A 72 -19.97 27.18 19.34
C ILE A 72 -19.11 25.95 19.59
N GLY A 73 -17.96 25.88 18.93
CA GLY A 73 -17.05 24.75 19.06
C GLY A 73 -15.70 25.05 18.42
N PRO A 74 -14.84 24.03 18.24
CA PRO A 74 -13.53 24.23 17.63
C PRO A 74 -13.66 24.73 16.19
N ASP A 75 -12.64 25.45 15.74
CA ASP A 75 -12.52 25.87 14.35
C ASP A 75 -12.22 24.66 13.45
N MET A 76 -13.16 24.31 12.57
CA MET A 76 -13.15 23.09 11.75
C MET A 76 -13.39 23.43 10.28
N GLU A 77 -12.67 22.75 9.37
CA GLU A 77 -12.92 22.83 7.94
C GLU A 77 -14.12 21.97 7.51
N ASN A 78 -14.21 20.76 8.04
CA ASN A 78 -15.31 19.83 7.77
C ASN A 78 -16.42 19.93 8.84
N LEU A 79 -17.55 20.54 8.47
CA LEU A 79 -18.74 20.70 9.32
C LEU A 79 -19.36 19.38 9.80
N ALA A 80 -19.22 18.28 9.06
CA ALA A 80 -19.77 16.98 9.45
C ALA A 80 -19.12 16.44 10.74
N MET A 81 -17.91 16.91 11.05
CA MET A 81 -17.15 16.50 12.22
C MET A 81 -17.49 17.33 13.46
N LEU A 82 -18.22 18.45 13.32
CA LEU A 82 -18.45 19.39 14.41
C LEU A 82 -19.14 18.72 15.62
N ASP A 83 -20.11 17.85 15.36
CA ASP A 83 -20.88 17.20 16.43
C ASP A 83 -20.02 16.22 17.27
N LYS A 84 -18.90 15.71 16.74
CA LYS A 84 -17.94 14.88 17.50
C LYS A 84 -17.26 15.64 18.65
N TYR A 85 -17.20 16.98 18.56
CA TYR A 85 -16.56 17.84 19.55
C TYR A 85 -17.54 18.44 20.56
N GLN A 86 -18.78 17.92 20.61
CA GLN A 86 -19.81 18.36 21.54
C GLN A 86 -19.96 19.90 21.57
N PRO A 87 -20.33 20.51 20.43
CA PRO A 87 -20.41 21.96 20.34
C PRO A 87 -21.52 22.48 21.25
N PHE A 88 -21.26 23.57 21.94
CA PHE A 88 -22.28 24.25 22.72
C PHE A 88 -23.36 24.79 21.78
N THR A 89 -24.63 24.46 22.00
CA THR A 89 -25.71 24.80 21.07
C THR A 89 -26.71 25.73 21.75
N GLU A 90 -26.99 26.86 21.10
CA GLU A 90 -27.98 27.84 21.58
C GLU A 90 -28.96 28.23 20.46
N ARG A 91 -30.21 28.47 20.83
CA ARG A 91 -31.25 28.96 19.91
C ARG A 91 -31.43 30.45 20.11
N VAL A 92 -31.41 31.21 19.02
CA VAL A 92 -31.42 32.68 19.05
C VAL A 92 -32.52 33.23 18.15
N SER A 93 -33.30 34.16 18.69
CA SER A 93 -34.23 34.98 17.92
C SER A 93 -33.59 36.32 17.57
N LEU A 94 -33.38 36.60 16.28
CA LEU A 94 -32.84 37.86 15.76
C LEU A 94 -33.80 39.05 15.88
N ILE A 95 -35.05 38.80 16.28
CA ILE A 95 -36.01 39.85 16.62
C ILE A 95 -35.67 40.46 17.98
N GLU A 96 -35.16 39.65 18.91
CA GLU A 96 -34.97 40.01 20.32
C GLU A 96 -33.53 40.39 20.65
N LYS A 97 -32.54 39.79 19.98
CA LYS A 97 -31.11 39.94 20.32
C LYS A 97 -30.26 40.36 19.12
N ALA A 98 -29.58 41.51 19.26
CA ALA A 98 -28.48 41.92 18.38
C ALA A 98 -27.11 41.37 18.85
N GLU A 99 -27.05 40.92 20.11
CA GLU A 99 -25.88 40.35 20.76
C GLU A 99 -26.26 39.05 21.48
N LEU A 100 -25.51 37.99 21.20
CA LEU A 100 -25.59 36.69 21.85
C LEU A 100 -24.40 36.58 22.81
N VAL A 101 -24.67 36.46 24.10
CA VAL A 101 -23.67 36.20 25.13
C VAL A 101 -23.85 34.76 25.59
N VAL A 102 -22.78 33.96 25.50
CA VAL A 102 -22.79 32.54 25.82
C VAL A 102 -21.73 32.22 26.85
N ASP A 103 -22.15 31.56 27.93
CA ASP A 103 -21.26 31.04 28.96
C ASP A 103 -20.99 29.57 28.71
N VAL A 104 -19.74 29.23 28.39
CA VAL A 104 -19.34 27.84 28.13
C VAL A 104 -18.55 27.31 29.33
N SER A 105 -19.11 26.29 29.99
CA SER A 105 -18.43 25.60 31.10
C SER A 105 -17.21 24.81 30.63
N LYS A 106 -16.22 24.65 31.53
CA LYS A 106 -14.98 23.88 31.29
C LYS A 106 -15.21 22.49 30.75
N ILE A 107 -16.27 21.80 31.19
CA ILE A 107 -16.61 20.46 30.71
C ILE A 107 -16.86 20.39 29.19
N TYR A 108 -17.32 21.48 28.58
CA TYR A 108 -17.55 21.55 27.13
C TYR A 108 -16.30 21.99 26.38
N TRP A 109 -15.68 23.10 26.81
CA TRP A 109 -14.58 23.67 26.03
C TRP A 109 -13.26 22.90 26.17
N ILE A 110 -13.06 22.12 27.24
CA ILE A 110 -11.88 21.26 27.38
C ILE A 110 -11.80 20.22 26.25
N CYS A 111 -12.94 19.81 25.69
CA CYS A 111 -13.01 18.89 24.56
C CYS A 111 -12.58 19.51 23.23
N TRP A 112 -12.43 20.84 23.19
CA TRP A 112 -11.97 21.56 22.00
C TRP A 112 -10.44 21.69 21.98
N LEU A 113 -9.79 21.46 23.13
CA LEU A 113 -8.34 21.31 23.21
C LEU A 113 -7.91 20.03 22.49
N LYS A 114 -6.73 20.09 21.87
CA LYS A 114 -6.16 18.98 21.14
C LYS A 114 -4.79 18.61 21.70
N TYR A 115 -4.48 17.32 21.73
CA TYR A 115 -3.14 16.82 22.00
C TYR A 115 -2.51 16.25 20.71
N ALA A 116 -1.19 16.26 20.66
CA ALA A 116 -0.43 15.70 19.55
C ALA A 116 -0.39 14.17 19.65
N TYR A 117 -0.77 13.50 18.58
CA TYR A 117 -0.62 12.06 18.40
C TYR A 117 0.26 11.82 17.18
N HIS A 118 1.34 11.05 17.36
CA HIS A 118 2.36 10.87 16.33
C HIS A 118 2.18 9.53 15.63
N VAL A 119 1.90 9.59 14.33
CA VAL A 119 1.85 8.42 13.45
C VAL A 119 3.15 8.36 12.66
N LYS A 120 3.81 7.21 12.63
CA LYS A 120 4.99 6.99 11.78
C LYS A 120 4.99 5.58 11.22
N GLY A 121 5.70 5.34 10.14
CA GLY A 121 5.81 4.03 9.55
C GLY A 121 6.69 3.97 8.32
N THR A 122 6.71 2.81 7.67
CA THR A 122 7.41 2.57 6.41
C THR A 122 6.47 1.94 5.39
N VAL A 123 6.75 2.19 4.12
CA VAL A 123 6.05 1.61 2.98
C VAL A 123 7.06 0.93 2.07
N THR A 124 6.92 -0.39 1.90
CA THR A 124 7.85 -1.21 1.12
C THR A 124 7.09 -2.11 0.15
N LYS A 125 7.74 -2.53 -0.93
CA LYS A 125 7.27 -3.56 -1.86
C LYS A 125 7.87 -4.92 -1.46
N ILE A 126 7.38 -6.00 -2.08
CA ILE A 126 7.97 -7.34 -1.99
C ILE A 126 9.50 -7.26 -2.17
N GLY A 127 10.24 -7.95 -1.31
CA GLY A 127 11.70 -7.83 -1.23
C GLY A 127 12.19 -6.69 -0.32
N ASN A 128 11.28 -6.04 0.42
CA ASN A 128 11.56 -4.94 1.36
C ASN A 128 12.14 -3.68 0.68
N VAL A 129 11.81 -3.46 -0.59
CA VAL A 129 12.26 -2.29 -1.36
C VAL A 129 11.36 -1.08 -1.03
N PRO A 130 11.91 0.08 -0.65
CA PRO A 130 11.10 1.24 -0.24
C PRO A 130 10.28 1.84 -1.39
N ILE A 131 9.15 2.47 -1.06
CA ILE A 131 8.38 3.33 -1.96
C ILE A 131 8.70 4.80 -1.65
N CYS A 132 9.47 5.49 -2.49
CA CYS A 132 9.98 6.84 -2.20
C CYS A 132 9.05 7.98 -2.59
N ALA A 133 8.00 7.70 -3.35
CA ALA A 133 7.13 8.73 -3.90
C ALA A 133 5.67 8.32 -3.73
N GLY A 134 4.91 9.18 -3.06
CA GLY A 134 3.48 9.00 -2.85
C GLY A 134 2.97 9.74 -1.62
N GLU A 135 1.68 9.60 -1.39
CA GLU A 135 0.97 10.14 -0.25
C GLU A 135 0.38 8.99 0.58
N VAL A 136 0.46 9.10 1.90
CA VAL A 136 -0.19 8.20 2.84
C VAL A 136 -1.35 8.94 3.49
N ASP A 137 -2.57 8.50 3.21
CA ASP A 137 -3.77 8.92 3.91
C ASP A 137 -3.96 8.05 5.16
N ILE A 138 -4.17 8.69 6.30
CA ILE A 138 -4.35 8.07 7.61
C ILE A 138 -5.80 8.23 8.02
N TYR A 139 -6.46 7.11 8.33
CA TYR A 139 -7.85 7.06 8.77
C TYR A 139 -7.97 6.47 10.17
N ASP A 140 -8.93 6.98 10.91
CA ASP A 140 -9.43 6.41 12.16
C ASP A 140 -10.72 5.63 11.87
N VAL A 141 -10.78 4.37 12.31
CA VAL A 141 -11.85 3.43 12.01
C VAL A 141 -12.79 3.28 13.19
N ASP A 142 -14.07 3.59 12.99
CA ASP A 142 -15.13 3.27 13.97
C ASP A 142 -16.09 2.21 13.41
N ILE A 143 -16.08 1.04 14.05
CA ILE A 143 -16.89 -0.12 13.71
C ILE A 143 -18.21 -0.21 14.47
N ARG A 144 -18.38 0.60 15.52
CA ARG A 144 -19.54 0.54 16.41
C ARG A 144 -20.83 0.75 15.63
N TYR A 145 -20.82 1.71 14.72
CA TYR A 145 -21.98 1.99 13.87
C TYR A 145 -22.33 0.83 12.94
N CYS A 146 -21.33 0.11 12.42
CA CYS A 146 -21.55 -1.07 11.61
C CYS A 146 -22.27 -2.15 12.43
N ILE A 147 -21.73 -2.54 13.58
CA ILE A 147 -22.28 -3.64 14.39
C ILE A 147 -23.70 -3.33 14.88
N LEU A 148 -23.97 -2.08 15.25
CA LEU A 148 -25.30 -1.63 15.66
C LEU A 148 -26.35 -1.73 14.55
N LYS A 149 -25.93 -1.68 13.28
CA LYS A 149 -26.82 -1.73 12.11
C LYS A 149 -26.96 -3.10 11.48
N LEU A 150 -26.13 -4.08 11.87
CA LEU A 150 -26.23 -5.43 11.33
C LEU A 150 -27.60 -6.03 11.65
N PRO A 151 -28.28 -6.65 10.67
CA PRO A 151 -29.51 -7.38 10.92
C PRO A 151 -29.31 -8.47 11.97
N ASP A 152 -30.35 -8.75 12.75
CA ASP A 152 -30.30 -9.78 13.80
C ASP A 152 -29.86 -11.14 13.25
N LEU A 153 -30.30 -11.52 12.04
CA LEU A 153 -29.87 -12.75 11.38
C LEU A 153 -28.33 -12.83 11.19
N VAL A 154 -27.68 -11.71 10.85
CA VAL A 154 -26.22 -11.65 10.69
C VAL A 154 -25.53 -11.78 12.05
N ILE A 155 -26.07 -11.12 13.08
CA ILE A 155 -25.58 -11.21 14.46
C ILE A 155 -25.69 -12.65 14.99
N GLU A 156 -26.80 -13.34 14.75
CA GLU A 156 -26.96 -14.75 15.08
C GLU A 156 -25.95 -15.63 14.32
N ARG A 157 -25.72 -15.35 13.03
CA ARG A 157 -24.72 -16.08 12.23
C ARG A 157 -23.30 -15.96 12.79
N ILE A 158 -22.93 -14.77 13.25
CA ILE A 158 -21.64 -14.51 13.92
C ILE A 158 -21.54 -15.33 15.21
N ARG A 159 -22.62 -15.40 16.00
CA ARG A 159 -22.67 -16.20 17.23
C ARG A 159 -22.45 -17.67 16.95
N GLU A 160 -23.15 -18.24 15.96
CA GLU A 160 -22.99 -19.64 15.57
C GLU A 160 -21.55 -19.93 15.15
N GLY A 161 -20.90 -19.01 14.43
CA GLY A 161 -19.49 -19.09 14.09
C GLY A 161 -18.58 -19.21 15.32
N PHE A 162 -18.81 -18.39 16.37
CA PHE A 162 -17.98 -18.47 17.58
C PHE A 162 -18.22 -19.75 18.37
N ILE A 163 -19.47 -20.22 18.41
CA ILE A 163 -19.80 -21.51 19.03
C ILE A 163 -19.07 -22.64 18.29
N ASP A 164 -19.07 -22.60 16.96
CA ASP A 164 -18.36 -23.56 16.11
C ASP A 164 -16.85 -23.56 16.33
N ILE A 165 -16.21 -22.41 16.59
CA ILE A 165 -14.79 -22.35 16.95
C ILE A 165 -14.50 -23.08 18.26
N ILE A 166 -15.34 -22.93 19.29
CA ILE A 166 -15.11 -23.58 20.59
C ILE A 166 -15.28 -25.11 20.47
N VAL A 167 -16.24 -25.56 19.65
CA VAL A 167 -16.54 -26.99 19.50
C VAL A 167 -15.50 -27.70 18.63
N ASP A 168 -15.04 -27.05 17.57
CA ASP A 168 -14.17 -27.67 16.56
C ASP A 168 -13.01 -26.73 16.21
N PRO A 169 -12.11 -26.37 17.14
CA PRO A 169 -11.13 -25.33 16.91
C PRO A 169 -10.31 -25.57 15.63
N PRO A 170 -10.02 -24.52 14.86
CA PRO A 170 -9.26 -24.69 13.63
C PRO A 170 -7.88 -25.32 13.89
N PRO A 171 -7.31 -26.03 12.90
CA PRO A 171 -6.06 -26.78 13.07
C PRO A 171 -4.79 -25.91 13.15
N PHE A 172 -4.91 -24.60 13.34
CA PHE A 172 -3.80 -23.66 13.48
C PHE A 172 -4.12 -22.64 14.58
N ASP A 173 -3.08 -22.05 15.16
CA ASP A 173 -3.21 -21.00 16.17
C ASP A 173 -3.44 -19.63 15.49
N PRO A 174 -4.58 -18.96 15.70
CA PRO A 174 -4.85 -17.64 15.13
C PRO A 174 -3.89 -16.55 15.66
N GLN A 175 -3.23 -16.75 16.80
CA GLN A 175 -2.23 -15.84 17.35
C GLN A 175 -0.87 -15.97 16.67
N ILE A 176 -0.61 -17.10 15.99
CA ILE A 176 0.65 -17.39 15.27
C ILE A 176 0.56 -16.98 13.79
N ILE A 177 -0.64 -16.65 13.28
CA ILE A 177 -0.76 -16.04 11.96
C ILE A 177 -0.15 -14.64 12.04
N ASP A 178 1.06 -14.56 11.51
CA ASP A 178 1.76 -13.32 11.26
C ASP A 178 0.94 -12.46 10.28
N PHE A 179 0.16 -11.52 10.84
CA PHE A 179 -0.55 -10.51 10.06
C PHE A 179 0.43 -9.58 9.31
N GLU A 180 1.76 -9.68 9.47
CA GLU A 180 2.73 -9.00 8.59
C GLU A 180 2.59 -9.41 7.12
N ARG A 181 1.97 -10.56 6.84
CA ARG A 181 1.50 -10.93 5.50
C ARG A 181 0.02 -11.24 5.55
N PRO A 182 -0.87 -10.25 5.34
CA PRO A 182 -2.29 -10.54 5.19
C PRO A 182 -2.40 -11.51 4.02
N GLN A 183 -2.80 -12.75 4.34
CA GLN A 183 -3.08 -13.73 3.31
C GLN A 183 -4.12 -13.11 2.39
N ILE A 184 -3.88 -13.17 1.09
CA ILE A 184 -4.78 -12.58 0.11
C ILE A 184 -5.99 -13.52 0.05
N TRP A 185 -7.02 -13.22 0.86
CA TRP A 185 -8.27 -14.00 0.98
C TRP A 185 -9.19 -13.83 -0.24
N TRP A 186 -8.76 -12.99 -1.17
CA TRP A 186 -9.52 -12.51 -2.29
C TRP A 186 -8.66 -12.68 -3.53
N GLY A 187 -8.95 -13.73 -4.30
CA GLY A 187 -8.09 -14.16 -5.40
C GLY A 187 -7.77 -13.07 -6.41
N ASP A 188 -6.70 -13.31 -7.17
CA ASP A 188 -6.18 -12.45 -8.24
C ASP A 188 -7.17 -12.17 -9.39
N ASP A 189 -8.32 -12.86 -9.40
CA ASP A 189 -9.34 -12.71 -10.42
C ASP A 189 -10.40 -11.67 -10.00
N ASP A 190 -10.25 -10.49 -10.57
CA ASP A 190 -11.23 -9.42 -10.81
C ASP A 190 -11.76 -8.58 -9.65
N ASP A 191 -11.64 -8.97 -8.38
CA ASP A 191 -12.29 -8.20 -7.31
C ASP A 191 -11.39 -7.39 -6.36
N ASP A 192 -10.13 -7.73 -6.07
CA ASP A 192 -9.63 -7.36 -4.73
C ASP A 192 -8.16 -6.91 -4.52
N ASP A 193 -7.33 -6.72 -5.55
CA ASP A 193 -6.06 -5.94 -5.39
C ASP A 193 -5.88 -4.82 -6.44
N TRP A 194 -6.76 -4.76 -7.46
CA TRP A 194 -6.74 -3.74 -8.51
C TRP A 194 -7.75 -2.61 -8.24
N CYS A 195 -7.30 -1.53 -7.60
CA CYS A 195 -8.12 -0.34 -7.31
C CYS A 195 -8.25 0.65 -8.51
N GLY A 196 -8.36 0.11 -9.73
CA GLY A 196 -8.63 0.86 -10.95
C GLY A 196 -10.11 1.14 -11.23
N THR A 197 -11.04 0.78 -10.34
CA THR A 197 -12.46 1.12 -10.50
C THR A 197 -12.94 1.94 -9.30
N GLY A 198 -13.68 3.01 -9.60
CA GLY A 198 -14.29 3.89 -8.60
C GLY A 198 -15.19 3.13 -7.62
N PRO A 199 -15.80 3.81 -6.63
CA PRO A 199 -16.58 3.15 -5.58
C PRO A 199 -17.56 2.13 -6.20
N LYS A 200 -17.29 0.84 -5.97
CA LYS A 200 -18.17 -0.25 -6.44
C LYS A 200 -19.57 0.08 -5.92
N GLY A 201 -20.55 0.01 -6.82
CA GLY A 201 -21.95 0.22 -6.49
C GLY A 201 -22.42 -0.74 -5.39
N PRO A 202 -23.63 -0.55 -4.84
CA PRO A 202 -24.16 -1.44 -3.82
C PRO A 202 -24.06 -2.90 -4.27
N PHE A 203 -23.37 -3.73 -3.48
CA PHE A 203 -23.25 -5.17 -3.72
C PHE A 203 -24.66 -5.79 -3.84
N PRO A 204 -24.86 -6.77 -4.73
CA PRO A 204 -26.16 -7.40 -4.93
C PRO A 204 -26.70 -7.98 -3.62
N HIS A 205 -27.98 -7.71 -3.32
CA HIS A 205 -28.67 -8.14 -2.09
C HIS A 205 -28.81 -9.67 -1.90
N LYS A 206 -28.37 -10.48 -2.88
CA LYS A 206 -28.28 -11.94 -2.78
C LYS A 206 -26.91 -12.40 -3.24
N ILE A 207 -26.08 -12.79 -2.28
CA ILE A 207 -24.78 -13.43 -2.54
C ILE A 207 -24.93 -14.91 -2.23
N ASP A 208 -24.59 -15.76 -3.20
CA ASP A 208 -24.42 -17.19 -2.96
C ASP A 208 -23.04 -17.40 -2.32
N ILE A 209 -23.04 -17.49 -0.99
CA ILE A 209 -21.82 -17.64 -0.19
C ILE A 209 -21.09 -18.93 -0.54
N LEU A 210 -21.80 -20.03 -0.78
CA LEU A 210 -21.18 -21.31 -1.12
C LEU A 210 -20.46 -21.23 -2.45
N LYS A 211 -21.08 -20.64 -3.47
CA LYS A 211 -20.44 -20.41 -4.77
C LYS A 211 -19.18 -19.56 -4.65
N LYS A 212 -19.15 -18.56 -3.76
CA LYS A 212 -17.96 -17.76 -3.50
C LYS A 212 -16.87 -18.55 -2.77
N LEU A 213 -17.23 -19.37 -1.78
CA LEU A 213 -16.27 -20.25 -1.10
C LEU A 213 -15.70 -21.32 -2.04
N ASP A 214 -16.49 -21.83 -2.99
CA ASP A 214 -16.07 -22.79 -4.01
C ASP A 214 -15.03 -22.21 -4.99
N ALA A 215 -14.99 -20.88 -5.14
CA ALA A 215 -14.04 -20.18 -6.00
C ALA A 215 -12.71 -19.87 -5.31
N LEU A 216 -12.60 -20.10 -4.00
CA LEU A 216 -11.36 -19.87 -3.25
C LEU A 216 -10.36 -21.01 -3.48
N GLU A 217 -9.09 -20.74 -3.22
CA GLU A 217 -8.04 -21.76 -3.24
C GLU A 217 -8.37 -22.98 -2.34
N PRO A 218 -7.90 -24.19 -2.67
CA PRO A 218 -8.20 -25.42 -1.92
C PRO A 218 -7.89 -25.37 -0.41
N LYS A 219 -6.94 -24.52 0.01
CA LYS A 219 -6.62 -24.31 1.43
C LYS A 219 -7.81 -23.76 2.25
N TRP A 220 -8.82 -23.19 1.58
CA TRP A 220 -10.04 -22.65 2.19
C TRP A 220 -11.22 -23.62 2.24
N ASN A 221 -11.04 -24.88 1.81
CA ASN A 221 -12.12 -25.89 1.83
C ASN A 221 -12.74 -26.05 3.23
N PHE A 222 -11.94 -25.91 4.30
CA PHE A 222 -12.47 -25.96 5.66
C PHE A 222 -13.53 -24.87 5.93
N ALA A 223 -13.40 -23.67 5.33
CA ALA A 223 -14.31 -22.55 5.57
C ALA A 223 -15.68 -22.81 4.95
N ARG A 224 -15.69 -23.48 3.80
CA ARG A 224 -16.88 -23.99 3.12
C ARG A 224 -17.58 -25.03 3.97
N ASP A 225 -16.86 -26.05 4.43
CA ASP A 225 -17.44 -27.14 5.20
C ASP A 225 -17.99 -26.64 6.55
N ARG A 226 -17.28 -25.72 7.20
CA ARG A 226 -17.76 -25.07 8.44
C ARG A 226 -18.99 -24.20 8.21
N TYR A 227 -19.03 -23.41 7.13
CA TYR A 227 -20.19 -22.58 6.81
C TYR A 227 -21.46 -23.43 6.54
N GLN A 228 -21.33 -24.57 5.87
CA GLN A 228 -22.44 -25.50 5.63
C GLN A 228 -22.97 -26.14 6.92
N ASN A 229 -22.08 -26.36 7.90
CA ASN A 229 -22.42 -27.01 9.17
C ASN A 229 -22.75 -26.02 10.30
N LEU A 230 -22.83 -24.72 10.01
CA LEU A 230 -22.98 -23.69 11.03
C LEU A 230 -24.34 -23.74 11.74
N ASP A 231 -25.41 -24.05 11.01
CA ASP A 231 -26.76 -24.24 11.58
C ASP A 231 -26.80 -25.33 12.67
N ASN A 232 -25.87 -26.29 12.59
CA ASN A 232 -25.77 -27.41 13.51
C ASN A 232 -24.83 -27.14 14.70
N ALA A 233 -24.22 -25.96 14.81
CA ALA A 233 -23.22 -25.67 15.84
C ALA A 233 -23.77 -25.83 17.26
N VAL A 234 -24.95 -25.27 17.53
CA VAL A 234 -25.62 -25.39 18.85
C VAL A 234 -26.02 -26.84 19.13
N THR A 235 -26.48 -27.56 18.11
CA THR A 235 -26.84 -28.99 18.22
C THR A 235 -25.62 -29.82 18.62
N ARG A 236 -24.46 -29.60 17.98
CA ARG A 236 -23.20 -30.27 18.33
C ARG A 236 -22.82 -30.00 19.79
N VAL A 237 -22.91 -28.76 20.25
CA VAL A 237 -22.67 -28.42 21.67
C VAL A 237 -23.58 -29.23 22.59
N ASN A 238 -24.88 -29.29 22.30
CA ASN A 238 -25.84 -30.03 23.12
C ASN A 238 -25.55 -31.54 23.14
N GLU A 239 -25.19 -32.12 22.00
CA GLU A 239 -24.78 -33.52 21.89
C GLU A 239 -23.51 -33.82 22.69
N THR A 240 -22.48 -32.98 22.53
CA THR A 240 -21.23 -33.05 23.30
C THR A 240 -21.50 -32.93 24.80
N MET A 241 -22.33 -31.98 25.22
CA MET A 241 -22.73 -31.85 26.63
C MET A 241 -23.47 -33.10 27.11
N ASN A 242 -24.37 -33.70 26.33
CA ASN A 242 -25.12 -34.89 26.76
C ASN A 242 -24.23 -36.08 27.11
N THR A 243 -23.04 -36.17 26.53
CA THR A 243 -22.06 -37.23 26.84
C THR A 243 -21.17 -36.95 28.06
N MET A 244 -21.20 -35.73 28.60
CA MET A 244 -20.32 -35.27 29.69
C MET A 244 -20.93 -35.44 31.09
N ALA A 245 -20.10 -35.66 32.10
CA ALA A 245 -20.50 -35.57 33.51
C ALA A 245 -20.83 -34.12 33.92
N LEU A 246 -21.59 -33.94 35.01
CA LEU A 246 -22.02 -32.59 35.47
C LEU A 246 -20.86 -31.61 35.74
N SER A 247 -19.75 -32.11 36.31
CA SER A 247 -18.55 -31.30 36.54
C SER A 247 -17.88 -30.88 35.25
N GLU A 248 -17.84 -31.76 34.26
CA GLU A 248 -17.24 -31.51 32.94
C GLU A 248 -18.10 -30.54 32.12
N LYS A 249 -19.44 -30.67 32.18
CA LYS A 249 -20.37 -29.71 31.58
C LYS A 249 -20.13 -28.29 32.06
N ARG A 250 -19.91 -28.12 33.38
CA ARG A 250 -19.63 -26.81 33.96
C ARG A 250 -18.33 -26.23 33.42
N THR A 251 -17.25 -27.01 33.42
CA THR A 251 -15.97 -26.59 32.85
C THR A 251 -16.09 -26.24 31.36
N PHE A 252 -16.83 -27.06 30.60
CA PHE A 252 -17.03 -26.83 29.16
C PHE A 252 -17.80 -25.53 28.90
N LEU A 253 -18.87 -25.25 29.64
CA LEU A 253 -19.63 -23.99 29.56
C LEU A 253 -18.82 -22.76 30.02
N ASP A 254 -17.81 -22.97 30.85
CA ASP A 254 -16.85 -21.96 31.29
C ASP A 254 -15.66 -21.78 30.33
N THR A 255 -15.57 -22.57 29.25
CA THR A 255 -14.54 -22.41 28.20
C THR A 255 -14.66 -21.03 27.57
N GLU A 256 -13.53 -20.33 27.48
CA GLU A 256 -13.44 -18.99 26.91
C GLU A 256 -13.03 -19.05 25.44
N LEU A 257 -13.77 -18.34 24.58
CA LEU A 257 -13.35 -18.06 23.19
C LEU A 257 -12.15 -17.13 23.18
N VAL A 258 -12.27 -16.07 23.98
CA VAL A 258 -11.30 -15.01 24.24
C VAL A 258 -11.51 -14.57 25.68
N GLU A 259 -10.53 -13.86 26.25
CA GLU A 259 -10.60 -13.38 27.64
C GLU A 259 -11.94 -12.68 27.93
N GLY A 260 -12.70 -13.23 28.88
CA GLY A 260 -13.98 -12.70 29.32
C GLY A 260 -15.20 -13.08 28.48
N VAL A 261 -15.05 -13.90 27.42
CA VAL A 261 -16.15 -14.37 26.56
C VAL A 261 -16.28 -15.89 26.63
N LYS A 262 -17.24 -16.36 27.41
CA LYS A 262 -17.49 -17.78 27.68
C LYS A 262 -18.50 -18.41 26.73
N LEU A 263 -18.39 -19.72 26.52
CA LEU A 263 -19.37 -20.51 25.76
C LEU A 263 -20.79 -20.34 26.31
N SER A 264 -20.96 -20.33 27.63
CA SER A 264 -22.28 -20.08 28.27
C SER A 264 -22.89 -18.73 27.88
N GLN A 265 -22.08 -17.67 27.75
CA GLN A 265 -22.57 -16.37 27.28
C GLN A 265 -22.98 -16.44 25.81
N LEU A 266 -22.23 -17.16 24.97
CA LEU A 266 -22.61 -17.35 23.57
C LEU A 266 -23.93 -18.13 23.44
N LEU A 267 -24.14 -19.18 24.24
CA LEU A 267 -25.33 -20.05 24.13
C LEU A 267 -26.61 -19.42 24.69
N TYR A 268 -26.51 -18.70 25.81
CA TYR A 268 -27.68 -18.32 26.59
C TYR A 268 -28.03 -16.83 26.55
N THR A 269 -27.26 -16.01 25.83
CA THR A 269 -27.63 -14.61 25.59
C THR A 269 -28.58 -14.46 24.42
N ASN A 270 -29.46 -13.46 24.48
CA ASN A 270 -30.27 -13.08 23.32
C ASN A 270 -29.48 -12.20 22.33
N THR A 271 -30.03 -11.96 21.15
CA THR A 271 -29.40 -11.16 20.08
C THR A 271 -28.89 -9.80 20.53
N THR A 272 -29.66 -9.07 21.34
CA THR A 272 -29.29 -7.74 21.82
C THR A 272 -28.12 -7.79 22.81
N GLN A 273 -28.15 -8.76 23.71
CA GLN A 273 -27.06 -9.01 24.66
C GLN A 273 -25.79 -9.43 23.94
N PHE A 274 -25.87 -10.34 22.98
CA PHE A 274 -24.73 -10.76 22.18
C PHE A 274 -24.19 -9.63 21.28
N ARG A 275 -25.05 -8.78 20.71
CA ARG A 275 -24.60 -7.58 19.97
C ARG A 275 -23.79 -6.65 20.87
N THR A 276 -24.19 -6.49 22.13
CA THR A 276 -23.45 -5.70 23.12
C THR A 276 -22.11 -6.36 23.46
N LEU A 277 -22.11 -7.68 23.69
CA LEU A 277 -20.89 -8.47 23.92
C LEU A 277 -19.90 -8.34 22.74
N LEU A 278 -20.40 -8.39 21.50
CA LEU A 278 -19.59 -8.23 20.29
C LEU A 278 -18.98 -6.84 20.19
N LEU A 279 -19.69 -5.80 20.62
CA LEU A 279 -19.15 -4.43 20.66
C LEU A 279 -18.06 -4.28 21.72
N ASP A 280 -18.32 -4.80 22.93
CA ASP A 280 -17.43 -4.62 24.08
C ASP A 280 -16.11 -5.40 23.92
N HIS A 281 -16.16 -6.56 23.23
CA HIS A 281 -14.99 -7.42 23.00
C HIS A 281 -14.53 -7.44 21.53
N PHE A 282 -14.97 -6.49 20.71
CA PHE A 282 -14.72 -6.51 19.26
C PHE A 282 -13.25 -6.67 18.92
N VAL A 283 -12.37 -5.91 19.61
CA VAL A 283 -10.93 -5.94 19.37
C VAL A 283 -10.45 -7.39 19.43
N ILE A 284 -10.64 -8.12 20.54
CA ILE A 284 -10.09 -9.48 20.65
C ILE A 284 -10.81 -10.46 19.72
N ILE A 285 -12.13 -10.28 19.52
CA ILE A 285 -12.94 -11.19 18.69
C ILE A 285 -12.63 -11.04 17.18
N ARG A 286 -12.15 -9.89 16.72
CA ARG A 286 -11.93 -9.61 15.29
C ARG A 286 -11.00 -10.61 14.60
N TYR A 287 -10.05 -11.20 15.33
CA TYR A 287 -9.13 -12.18 14.79
C TYR A 287 -9.88 -13.40 14.24
N TRP A 288 -10.91 -13.84 14.96
CA TRP A 288 -11.81 -14.90 14.52
C TRP A 288 -12.67 -14.47 13.33
N LEU A 289 -13.18 -13.23 13.35
CA LEU A 289 -13.96 -12.68 12.22
C LEU A 289 -13.12 -12.62 10.94
N CYS A 290 -11.84 -12.24 11.03
CA CYS A 290 -10.91 -12.18 9.90
C CYS A 290 -10.63 -13.53 9.25
N TRP A 291 -10.90 -14.62 9.97
CA TRP A 291 -10.73 -15.98 9.47
C TRP A 291 -11.96 -16.51 8.73
N TRP A 292 -13.07 -15.77 8.70
CA TRP A 292 -14.30 -16.17 8.02
C TRP A 292 -14.51 -15.35 6.74
N PRO A 293 -14.00 -15.78 5.57
CA PRO A 293 -14.23 -15.07 4.31
C PRO A 293 -15.70 -14.72 4.06
N TRP A 294 -16.60 -15.64 4.43
CA TRP A 294 -18.03 -15.51 4.24
C TRP A 294 -18.71 -14.45 5.11
N ILE A 295 -18.18 -14.11 6.29
CA ILE A 295 -18.84 -13.12 7.15
C ILE A 295 -18.81 -11.74 6.51
N TYR A 296 -17.74 -11.46 5.76
CA TYR A 296 -17.59 -10.19 5.05
C TYR A 296 -18.62 -10.02 3.96
N TRP A 297 -18.95 -11.07 3.21
CA TRP A 297 -20.00 -11.00 2.21
C TRP A 297 -21.39 -10.82 2.84
N LEU A 298 -21.61 -11.37 4.03
CA LEU A 298 -22.89 -11.30 4.71
C LEU A 298 -23.14 -9.93 5.35
N TRP A 299 -22.12 -9.35 5.98
CA TRP A 299 -22.28 -8.13 6.77
C TRP A 299 -22.06 -6.83 5.98
N TRP A 300 -21.30 -6.88 4.87
CA TRP A 300 -20.88 -5.70 4.10
C TRP A 300 -22.03 -4.87 3.57
N PRO A 301 -23.14 -5.46 3.06
CA PRO A 301 -24.30 -4.68 2.62
C PRO A 301 -24.94 -3.82 3.71
N TYR A 302 -24.72 -4.16 4.98
CA TYR A 302 -25.32 -3.52 6.14
C TYR A 302 -24.31 -2.73 6.99
N CYS A 303 -23.03 -2.87 6.69
CA CYS A 303 -21.92 -2.44 7.51
C CYS A 303 -21.21 -1.24 6.89
N GLY A 304 -21.62 -0.03 7.30
CA GLY A 304 -20.90 1.20 6.97
C GLY A 304 -19.91 1.54 8.08
N TYR A 305 -18.66 1.15 7.94
CA TYR A 305 -17.60 1.63 8.84
C TYR A 305 -17.42 3.13 8.68
N SER A 306 -17.24 3.87 9.78
CA SER A 306 -16.89 5.28 9.72
C SER A 306 -15.38 5.40 9.56
N LEU A 307 -14.93 5.95 8.42
CA LEU A 307 -13.54 6.30 8.16
C LEU A 307 -13.36 7.80 8.38
N GLU A 308 -12.81 8.19 9.54
CA GLU A 308 -12.44 9.58 9.81
C GLU A 308 -11.04 9.84 9.25
N HIS A 309 -10.94 10.71 8.25
CA HIS A 309 -9.63 11.12 7.71
C HIS A 309 -8.90 12.00 8.73
N LEU A 310 -7.83 11.47 9.32
CA LEU A 310 -7.01 12.18 10.29
C LEU A 310 -5.98 13.10 9.62
N GLY A 311 -5.52 12.73 8.43
CA GLY A 311 -4.64 13.55 7.62
C GLY A 311 -3.89 12.77 6.54
N THR A 312 -3.12 13.51 5.75
CA THR A 312 -2.25 12.97 4.70
C THR A 312 -0.81 13.41 4.95
N THR A 313 0.13 12.53 4.64
CA THR A 313 1.57 12.81 4.66
C THR A 313 2.24 12.30 3.39
N ILE A 314 3.46 12.78 3.11
CA ILE A 314 4.22 12.45 1.90
C ILE A 314 5.28 11.41 2.29
N LEU A 315 5.49 10.41 1.43
CA LEU A 315 6.57 9.43 1.59
C LEU A 315 7.93 10.09 1.43
N LYS A 316 8.87 9.70 2.29
CA LYS A 316 10.29 10.08 2.19
C LYS A 316 11.05 9.12 1.27
N PRO A 317 12.25 9.48 0.80
CA PRO A 317 13.04 8.64 -0.10
C PRO A 317 13.34 7.23 0.43
N ASP A 318 13.44 7.06 1.75
CA ASP A 318 13.66 5.76 2.41
C ASP A 318 12.37 4.95 2.60
N GLY A 319 11.25 5.39 2.03
CA GLY A 319 9.93 4.79 2.22
C GLY A 319 9.29 5.09 3.57
N SER A 320 9.93 5.89 4.43
CA SER A 320 9.35 6.26 5.71
C SER A 320 8.33 7.39 5.58
N PHE A 321 7.41 7.46 6.54
CA PHE A 321 6.49 8.58 6.69
C PHE A 321 6.27 8.89 8.16
N ASP A 322 5.97 10.15 8.44
CA ASP A 322 5.51 10.58 9.75
C ASP A 322 4.47 11.70 9.64
N LYS A 323 3.58 11.78 10.63
CA LYS A 323 2.57 12.81 10.74
C LYS A 323 2.17 13.02 12.20
N THR A 324 2.14 14.26 12.64
CA THR A 324 1.41 14.64 13.85
C THR A 324 -0.04 14.92 13.51
N VAL A 325 -0.95 14.15 14.10
CA VAL A 325 -2.40 14.37 14.07
C VAL A 325 -2.83 14.98 15.40
N TRP A 326 -3.79 15.91 15.36
CA TRP A 326 -4.25 16.64 16.54
C TRP A 326 -5.62 16.11 16.97
N LEU A 327 -5.65 15.37 18.08
CA LEU A 327 -6.85 14.69 18.58
C LEU A 327 -7.46 15.43 19.76
N SER A 328 -8.79 15.43 19.89
CA SER A 328 -9.48 16.01 21.04
C SER A 328 -9.05 15.34 22.35
N VAL A 329 -8.82 16.12 23.41
CA VAL A 329 -8.53 15.60 24.77
C VAL A 329 -9.70 14.78 25.34
N CYS A 330 -10.93 15.03 24.89
CA CYS A 330 -12.10 14.26 25.30
C CYS A 330 -12.34 13.01 24.44
N ARG A 331 -11.46 12.71 23.48
CA ARG A 331 -11.52 11.44 22.76
C ARG A 331 -11.33 10.32 23.78
N LYS A 332 -12.31 9.41 23.85
CA LYS A 332 -12.37 8.34 24.85
C LYS A 332 -11.62 7.08 24.43
N ASP A 333 -11.09 7.07 23.20
CA ASP A 333 -10.51 5.89 22.58
C ASP A 333 -9.17 6.19 21.93
N THR A 334 -8.31 5.18 21.89
CA THR A 334 -7.04 5.25 21.16
C THR A 334 -7.35 5.09 19.66
N PRO A 335 -6.73 5.88 18.76
CA PRO A 335 -7.03 5.76 17.33
C PRO A 335 -6.85 4.35 16.77
N ASP A 336 -7.80 3.95 15.93
CA ASP A 336 -7.80 2.69 15.19
C ASP A 336 -7.35 2.97 13.76
N LEU A 337 -6.06 2.80 13.47
CA LEU A 337 -5.45 3.33 12.25
C LEU A 337 -5.63 2.40 11.05
N TRP A 338 -6.17 2.94 9.95
CA TRP A 338 -6.17 2.30 8.64
C TRP A 338 -5.55 3.22 7.61
N PHE A 339 -4.81 2.65 6.66
CA PHE A 339 -3.94 3.40 5.75
C PHE A 339 -4.34 3.20 4.30
N ARG A 340 -4.24 4.29 3.52
CA ARG A 340 -4.33 4.25 2.07
C ARG A 340 -3.12 4.96 1.47
N VAL A 341 -2.37 4.28 0.61
CA VAL A 341 -1.21 4.85 -0.07
C VAL A 341 -1.56 5.15 -1.52
N ARG A 342 -1.26 6.37 -1.96
CA ARG A 342 -1.46 6.85 -3.32
C ARG A 342 -0.12 7.21 -3.96
N GLN A 343 0.03 6.93 -5.23
CA GLN A 343 1.20 7.30 -6.02
C GLN A 343 0.73 7.86 -7.37
N ASN A 344 1.38 8.93 -7.83
CA ASN A 344 1.14 9.46 -9.16
C ASN A 344 1.94 8.62 -10.17
N ILE A 345 1.26 7.82 -10.97
CA ILE A 345 1.85 6.94 -11.97
C ILE A 345 1.35 7.40 -13.34
N ASN A 346 2.27 7.82 -14.21
CA ASN A 346 1.97 8.35 -15.54
C ASN A 346 0.99 9.55 -15.54
N GLY A 347 1.06 10.42 -14.52
CA GLY A 347 0.17 11.58 -14.40
C GLY A 347 -1.20 11.27 -13.80
N LEU A 348 -1.47 10.02 -13.42
CA LEU A 348 -2.71 9.60 -12.76
C LEU A 348 -2.43 9.24 -11.30
N ASP A 349 -3.18 9.83 -10.38
CA ASP A 349 -3.16 9.44 -8.97
C ASP A 349 -3.81 8.06 -8.82
N ARG A 350 -3.00 7.06 -8.51
CA ARG A 350 -3.42 5.68 -8.31
C ARG A 350 -3.28 5.32 -6.83
N VAL A 351 -4.27 4.64 -6.28
CA VAL A 351 -4.13 3.97 -4.98
C VAL A 351 -3.28 2.72 -5.22
N ILE A 352 -2.21 2.53 -4.46
CA ILE A 352 -1.32 1.37 -4.57
C ILE A 352 -1.38 0.49 -3.31
N TYR A 353 -2.03 0.97 -2.26
CA TYR A 353 -2.29 0.22 -1.04
C TYR A 353 -3.60 0.69 -0.42
N ALA A 354 -4.54 -0.23 -0.24
CA ALA A 354 -5.75 -0.05 0.55
C ALA A 354 -6.30 -1.44 0.87
N ARG A 355 -5.93 -2.01 2.02
CA ARG A 355 -6.28 -3.40 2.30
C ARG A 355 -7.70 -3.54 2.84
N TYR A 356 -8.44 -4.43 2.22
CA TYR A 356 -9.76 -4.87 2.65
C TYR A 356 -9.72 -6.33 3.13
N PRO A 357 -10.59 -6.73 4.07
CA PRO A 357 -11.56 -5.89 4.77
C PRO A 357 -10.90 -4.92 5.76
N VAL A 358 -11.46 -3.72 5.90
CA VAL A 358 -10.93 -2.68 6.81
C VAL A 358 -10.65 -3.23 8.21
N PRO A 359 -11.58 -3.94 8.89
CA PRO A 359 -11.37 -4.36 10.27
C PRO A 359 -10.17 -5.29 10.49
N CYS A 360 -9.79 -6.06 9.48
CA CYS A 360 -8.64 -6.97 9.53
C CYS A 360 -7.30 -6.30 9.26
N ASN A 361 -7.33 -5.12 8.63
CA ASN A 361 -6.15 -4.37 8.21
C ASN A 361 -6.04 -3.04 8.95
N THR A 362 -6.77 -2.90 10.07
CA THR A 362 -6.72 -1.77 10.99
C THR A 362 -5.76 -2.10 12.13
N TYR A 363 -4.89 -1.13 12.47
CA TYR A 363 -4.09 -1.15 13.68
C TYR A 363 -4.96 -0.65 14.84
N TRP A 364 -5.61 -1.59 15.52
CA TRP A 364 -6.54 -1.30 16.61
C TRP A 364 -5.82 -0.82 17.86
N ASN A 365 -6.35 0.22 18.51
CA ASN A 365 -5.76 0.86 19.68
C ASN A 365 -4.27 1.18 19.49
N HIS A 366 -3.89 1.68 18.32
CA HIS A 366 -2.48 1.87 17.99
C HIS A 366 -1.84 2.88 18.96
N PRO A 367 -0.69 2.59 19.58
CA PRO A 367 -0.04 3.57 20.46
C PRO A 367 0.64 4.69 19.66
N SER A 368 0.61 5.91 20.19
CA SER A 368 1.34 7.04 19.60
C SER A 368 2.85 6.73 19.53
N ASN A 369 3.50 7.12 18.43
CA ASN A 369 4.93 6.98 18.18
C ASN A 369 5.43 5.53 18.01
N VAL A 370 4.53 4.54 17.87
CA VAL A 370 4.88 3.18 17.44
C VAL A 370 4.82 3.13 15.91
N PRO A 371 5.87 2.61 15.22
CA PRO A 371 5.87 2.53 13.77
C PRO A 371 4.89 1.47 13.24
N VAL A 372 4.31 1.73 12.07
CA VAL A 372 3.59 0.74 11.26
C VAL A 372 4.39 0.37 10.02
N HIS A 373 4.19 -0.84 9.50
CA HIS A 373 4.89 -1.33 8.31
C HIS A 373 3.87 -1.75 7.25
N LEU A 374 3.87 -1.07 6.11
CA LEU A 374 2.91 -1.28 5.03
C LEU A 374 3.62 -1.96 3.85
N LEU A 375 3.29 -3.25 3.62
CA LEU A 375 3.79 -4.00 2.47
C LEU A 375 2.84 -3.86 1.28
N ILE A 376 3.35 -3.35 0.15
CA ILE A 376 2.64 -3.17 -1.10
C ILE A 376 2.77 -4.41 -1.98
N THR A 377 1.63 -4.94 -2.42
CA THR A 377 1.51 -6.05 -3.36
C THR A 377 1.16 -5.61 -4.79
N ASP A 378 0.70 -4.36 -5.02
CA ASP A 378 0.34 -3.89 -6.36
C ASP A 378 1.55 -4.00 -7.30
N PRO A 379 1.47 -4.81 -8.38
CA PRO A 379 2.59 -5.02 -9.29
C PRO A 379 3.00 -3.72 -9.99
N ASN A 380 2.09 -2.78 -10.19
CA ASN A 380 2.33 -1.49 -10.85
C ASN A 380 2.89 -0.42 -9.92
N ALA A 381 2.92 -0.66 -8.61
CA ALA A 381 3.53 0.29 -7.69
C ALA A 381 5.01 0.46 -8.05
N ILE A 382 5.42 1.71 -8.24
CA ILE A 382 6.80 2.06 -8.54
C ILE A 382 7.53 2.14 -7.21
N ALA A 383 8.36 1.13 -6.93
CA ALA A 383 9.32 1.20 -5.84
C ALA A 383 10.43 2.19 -6.19
N CYS A 384 11.23 2.56 -5.20
CA CYS A 384 12.47 3.25 -5.49
C CYS A 384 13.29 2.46 -6.49
N HIS A 385 14.09 3.18 -7.27
CA HIS A 385 15.25 2.55 -7.86
C HIS A 385 15.94 1.81 -6.72
N GLN A 386 16.14 0.49 -6.90
CA GLN A 386 16.84 -0.32 -5.92
C GLN A 386 18.09 0.46 -5.54
N GLU A 387 18.26 0.73 -4.24
CA GLU A 387 19.60 0.90 -3.74
C GLU A 387 20.36 -0.33 -4.24
N HIS A 388 21.43 -0.07 -4.96
CA HIS A 388 22.41 -1.04 -5.39
C HIS A 388 22.56 -2.14 -4.32
N PRO A 389 22.71 -3.43 -4.69
CA PRO A 389 23.07 -4.46 -3.72
C PRO A 389 24.23 -3.90 -2.92
N GLY A 390 24.04 -3.67 -1.61
CA GLY A 390 24.83 -2.78 -0.76
C GLY A 390 26.31 -3.11 -0.68
N ILE A 391 26.99 -2.93 -1.80
CA ILE A 391 28.33 -3.35 -2.12
C ILE A 391 29.08 -2.06 -2.34
N ASP A 392 29.86 -1.67 -1.34
CA ASP A 392 30.65 -0.43 -1.33
C ASP A 392 31.70 -0.36 -2.46
N THR A 393 31.90 -1.45 -3.21
CA THR A 393 32.79 -1.48 -4.37
C THR A 393 32.00 -1.24 -5.66
N PRO A 394 32.38 -0.28 -6.51
CA PRO A 394 31.74 -0.08 -7.80
C PRO A 394 31.65 -1.37 -8.59
N TYR A 395 30.47 -1.67 -9.14
CA TYR A 395 30.24 -2.90 -9.89
C TYR A 395 29.51 -2.67 -11.21
N VAL A 396 29.59 -3.69 -12.04
CA VAL A 396 28.79 -3.87 -13.25
C VAL A 396 28.07 -5.20 -13.12
N LEU A 397 26.74 -5.19 -13.16
CA LEU A 397 25.89 -6.34 -12.92
C LEU A 397 25.09 -6.65 -14.19
N PRO A 398 25.55 -7.56 -15.06
CA PRO A 398 24.70 -8.13 -16.09
C PRO A 398 23.53 -8.84 -15.41
N MET A 399 22.30 -8.45 -15.75
CA MET A 399 21.10 -8.98 -15.09
C MET A 399 20.51 -10.18 -15.82
N GLY A 400 20.52 -10.14 -17.17
CA GLY A 400 19.92 -11.21 -17.97
C GLY A 400 19.52 -10.76 -19.37
N ILE A 401 18.60 -11.51 -19.98
CA ILE A 401 17.99 -11.23 -21.28
C ILE A 401 16.53 -10.87 -21.03
N TYR A 402 16.12 -9.68 -21.45
CA TYR A 402 14.75 -9.19 -21.28
C TYR A 402 14.31 -9.19 -19.79
N GLU A 403 13.21 -9.84 -19.42
CA GLU A 403 12.76 -9.94 -18.02
C GLU A 403 13.36 -11.16 -17.31
N ASP A 404 14.11 -11.99 -18.04
CA ASP A 404 14.65 -13.25 -17.56
C ASP A 404 16.07 -13.03 -17.03
N GLU A 405 16.29 -13.48 -15.80
CA GLU A 405 17.58 -13.34 -15.12
C GLU A 405 18.57 -14.40 -15.60
N TRP A 406 19.87 -14.11 -15.57
CA TRP A 406 20.89 -15.02 -16.13
C TRP A 406 20.82 -16.47 -15.61
N TYR A 407 20.44 -16.67 -14.35
CA TYR A 407 20.32 -18.01 -13.76
C TYR A 407 19.09 -18.80 -14.25
N LYS A 408 18.13 -18.15 -14.93
CA LYS A 408 16.96 -18.79 -15.57
C LYS A 408 17.21 -19.16 -17.03
N VAL A 409 18.26 -18.59 -17.64
CA VAL A 409 18.61 -18.86 -19.03
C VAL A 409 19.32 -20.20 -19.12
N GLU A 410 18.63 -21.23 -19.62
CA GLU A 410 19.17 -22.58 -19.78
C GLU A 410 19.52 -22.90 -21.25
N GLN A 411 20.58 -23.71 -21.47
CA GLN A 411 20.89 -24.31 -22.78
C GLN A 411 20.29 -25.72 -22.88
N ALA A 412 19.11 -25.89 -23.47
CA ALA A 412 18.53 -27.15 -23.99
C ALA A 412 17.00 -27.11 -24.15
N HIS A 413 16.36 -27.13 -25.34
CA HIS A 413 15.04 -27.79 -25.42
C HIS A 413 14.53 -28.21 -26.83
N ILE A 414 13.60 -29.18 -26.83
CA ILE A 414 12.67 -29.70 -27.88
C ILE A 414 13.25 -30.00 -29.28
N LYS A 415 14.28 -30.84 -29.36
CA LYS A 415 14.32 -31.90 -30.39
C LYS A 415 14.54 -33.21 -29.67
N ALA A 416 13.90 -34.29 -30.12
CA ALA A 416 13.94 -35.59 -29.45
C ALA A 416 15.38 -36.15 -29.22
N HIS A 417 16.40 -35.58 -29.88
CA HIS A 417 17.81 -35.94 -29.75
C HIS A 417 18.67 -34.99 -28.90
N CYS A 418 18.16 -33.85 -28.41
CA CYS A 418 18.89 -32.93 -27.51
C CYS A 418 18.62 -33.35 -26.04
N ASN A 419 19.44 -34.26 -25.49
CA ASN A 419 19.29 -34.81 -24.13
C ASN A 419 20.38 -34.26 -23.19
N PRO A 420 20.07 -33.56 -22.08
CA PRO A 420 21.07 -33.02 -21.16
C PRO A 420 21.92 -34.09 -20.44
N ALA A 421 21.49 -35.35 -20.43
CA ALA A 421 22.28 -36.46 -19.87
C ALA A 421 23.42 -36.96 -20.79
N VAL A 422 23.48 -36.49 -22.04
CA VAL A 422 24.49 -36.88 -23.04
C VAL A 422 24.93 -35.62 -23.79
N ALA A 423 26.22 -35.29 -23.77
CA ALA A 423 26.82 -34.09 -24.37
C ALA A 423 25.99 -33.43 -25.50
N LEU A 424 25.50 -32.21 -25.25
CA LEU A 424 24.55 -31.51 -26.12
C LEU A 424 25.12 -31.30 -27.53
N PRO A 425 24.40 -31.73 -28.59
CA PRO A 425 24.73 -31.40 -29.97
C PRO A 425 24.79 -29.89 -30.22
N SER A 426 25.56 -29.46 -31.22
CA SER A 426 25.78 -28.05 -31.55
C SER A 426 24.58 -27.34 -32.18
N ASP A 427 23.41 -27.99 -32.31
CA ASP A 427 22.20 -27.47 -32.96
C ASP A 427 21.01 -27.22 -32.01
N CYS A 428 21.23 -27.22 -30.69
CA CYS A 428 20.22 -26.90 -29.67
C CYS A 428 20.29 -25.39 -29.27
N GLY A 429 19.15 -24.70 -29.09
CA GLY A 429 19.06 -23.24 -28.83
C GLY A 429 18.71 -22.83 -27.38
N LEU A 430 18.68 -21.51 -27.11
CA LEU A 430 18.39 -20.88 -25.80
C LEU A 430 16.87 -20.78 -25.51
N TYR A 431 16.45 -20.93 -24.24
CA TYR A 431 15.06 -20.78 -23.78
C TYR A 431 14.99 -20.41 -22.28
N ASP A 432 13.84 -19.92 -21.83
CA ASP A 432 13.43 -19.90 -20.41
C ASP A 432 12.27 -20.89 -20.24
N GLN A 433 12.43 -21.90 -19.37
CA GLN A 433 11.48 -22.98 -19.04
C GLN A 433 10.82 -23.72 -20.22
N THR A 434 9.95 -23.06 -20.98
CA THR A 434 9.20 -23.61 -22.13
C THR A 434 9.35 -22.82 -23.42
N ASP A 435 9.86 -21.57 -23.35
CA ASP A 435 9.74 -20.61 -24.44
C ASP A 435 11.12 -20.28 -25.04
N PRO A 436 11.38 -20.62 -26.32
CA PRO A 436 12.65 -20.32 -26.96
C PRO A 436 12.80 -18.82 -27.18
N TYR A 437 14.02 -18.32 -27.01
CA TYR A 437 14.30 -16.94 -27.37
C TYR A 437 14.14 -16.72 -28.88
N GLY A 438 13.47 -15.62 -29.23
CA GLY A 438 13.15 -15.27 -30.61
C GLY A 438 14.30 -14.62 -31.37
N THR A 439 13.94 -13.73 -32.29
CA THR A 439 14.86 -13.11 -33.26
C THR A 439 15.69 -11.94 -32.73
N ARG A 440 15.48 -11.58 -31.46
CA ARG A 440 16.05 -10.42 -30.80
C ARG A 440 16.30 -10.72 -29.33
N LEU A 441 17.54 -10.54 -28.88
CA LEU A 441 17.96 -10.67 -27.49
C LEU A 441 18.29 -9.29 -26.92
N ASP A 442 17.57 -8.89 -25.88
CA ASP A 442 17.75 -7.60 -25.21
C ASP A 442 18.57 -7.81 -23.93
N LEU A 443 19.88 -7.55 -24.00
CA LEU A 443 20.79 -7.72 -22.88
C LEU A 443 20.59 -6.60 -21.86
N ARG A 444 20.39 -6.96 -20.59
CA ARG A 444 20.23 -6.02 -19.49
C ARG A 444 21.41 -6.03 -18.55
N MET A 445 21.68 -4.86 -17.98
CA MET A 445 22.70 -4.69 -16.97
C MET A 445 22.36 -3.53 -16.04
N GLU A 446 23.04 -3.49 -14.91
CA GLU A 446 23.02 -2.40 -13.95
C GLU A 446 24.46 -1.94 -13.68
N PHE A 447 24.62 -0.66 -13.42
CA PHE A 447 25.88 -0.05 -13.03
C PHE A 447 25.73 0.56 -11.65
N HIS A 448 26.75 0.42 -10.82
CA HIS A 448 26.83 1.12 -9.54
C HIS A 448 26.96 2.65 -9.76
N ASP A 449 26.36 3.47 -8.89
CA ASP A 449 26.38 4.94 -8.97
C ASP A 449 27.82 5.53 -9.04
N ASP A 450 28.74 5.02 -8.23
CA ASP A 450 30.15 5.43 -8.26
C ASP A 450 30.98 4.96 -9.48
N ILE A 451 30.40 4.26 -10.45
CA ILE A 451 31.17 3.78 -11.64
C ILE A 451 31.83 4.96 -12.38
N TYR A 452 31.23 6.15 -12.34
CA TYR A 452 31.78 7.35 -12.96
C TYR A 452 33.03 7.88 -12.23
N ASN A 453 33.13 7.71 -10.92
CA ASN A 453 34.28 8.16 -10.12
C ASN A 453 35.54 7.35 -10.46
N ASN A 454 35.37 6.12 -10.95
CA ASN A 454 36.44 5.26 -11.45
C ASN A 454 36.84 5.53 -12.91
N ASN A 455 36.41 6.65 -13.50
CA ASN A 455 36.69 7.02 -14.89
C ASN A 455 36.19 6.00 -15.93
N ILE A 456 35.22 5.16 -15.58
CA ILE A 456 34.59 4.21 -16.50
C ILE A 456 33.42 4.95 -17.17
N ARG A 457 33.36 4.95 -18.50
CA ARG A 457 32.37 5.73 -19.26
C ARG A 457 31.72 4.98 -20.39
N TYR A 458 32.36 3.94 -20.90
CA TYR A 458 31.81 3.18 -22.01
C TYR A 458 31.90 1.69 -21.76
N TYR A 459 31.00 0.95 -22.39
CA TYR A 459 31.00 -0.51 -22.43
C TYR A 459 30.81 -0.99 -23.88
N ARG A 460 31.14 -2.26 -24.13
CA ARG A 460 30.87 -2.93 -25.40
C ARG A 460 30.45 -4.36 -25.16
N TRP A 461 29.39 -4.76 -25.84
CA TRP A 461 29.00 -6.15 -25.99
C TRP A 461 29.51 -6.71 -27.32
N SER A 462 30.04 -7.93 -27.27
CA SER A 462 30.44 -8.68 -28.46
C SER A 462 29.97 -10.12 -28.35
N TYR A 463 29.80 -10.77 -29.49
CA TYR A 463 29.47 -12.18 -29.57
C TYR A 463 30.41 -12.91 -30.52
N ARG A 464 30.53 -14.22 -30.34
CA ARG A 464 31.15 -15.12 -31.31
C ARG A 464 30.48 -16.48 -31.21
N LYS A 465 30.51 -17.26 -32.29
CA LYS A 465 30.14 -18.68 -32.19
C LYS A 465 31.14 -19.39 -31.28
N HIS A 466 30.66 -20.24 -30.39
CA HIS A 466 31.52 -20.97 -29.45
C HIS A 466 32.61 -21.74 -30.22
N GLY A 467 33.86 -21.61 -29.77
CA GLY A 467 35.04 -22.18 -30.44
C GLY A 467 35.64 -21.31 -31.57
N ASN A 468 34.98 -20.23 -32.00
CA ASN A 468 35.59 -19.27 -32.93
C ASN A 468 36.58 -18.35 -32.19
N VAL A 469 37.55 -17.80 -32.93
CA VAL A 469 38.54 -16.86 -32.38
C VAL A 469 38.07 -15.41 -32.51
N SER A 470 37.37 -15.09 -33.59
CA SER A 470 36.97 -13.70 -33.91
C SER A 470 35.66 -13.31 -33.23
N TRP A 471 35.65 -12.08 -32.70
CA TRP A 471 34.49 -11.47 -32.04
C TRP A 471 33.82 -10.45 -32.96
N ALA A 472 32.48 -10.44 -32.97
CA ALA A 472 31.67 -9.43 -33.62
C ALA A 472 31.04 -8.50 -32.56
N SER A 473 31.13 -7.19 -32.77
CA SER A 473 30.47 -6.21 -31.89
C SER A 473 28.96 -6.21 -32.10
N ILE A 474 28.19 -6.04 -31.01
CA ILE A 474 26.76 -5.74 -31.09
C ILE A 474 26.62 -4.22 -31.24
N ALA A 475 26.30 -3.75 -32.45
CA ALA A 475 26.33 -2.32 -32.80
C ALA A 475 24.93 -1.68 -32.96
N THR A 476 23.86 -2.39 -32.58
CA THR A 476 22.49 -1.86 -32.65
C THR A 476 22.35 -0.59 -31.80
N PRO A 477 21.85 0.54 -32.33
CA PRO A 477 21.74 1.78 -31.57
C PRO A 477 20.86 1.66 -30.33
N ILE A 478 21.35 2.18 -29.20
CA ILE A 478 20.63 2.20 -27.92
C ILE A 478 20.32 3.64 -27.54
N THR A 479 19.05 3.89 -27.24
CA THR A 479 18.56 5.17 -26.72
C THR A 479 17.83 4.92 -25.42
N HIS A 480 18.26 5.60 -24.37
CA HIS A 480 17.57 5.61 -23.07
C HIS A 480 16.93 6.96 -22.83
N ARG A 481 15.88 6.99 -22.04
CA ARG A 481 15.14 8.22 -21.69
C ARG A 481 15.20 8.48 -20.21
N HIS A 482 15.33 9.74 -19.82
CA HIS A 482 15.27 10.15 -18.42
C HIS A 482 14.27 11.28 -18.22
N VAL A 483 13.75 11.36 -16.99
CA VAL A 483 12.87 12.45 -16.57
C VAL A 483 13.72 13.64 -16.17
N LYS A 484 13.28 14.83 -16.57
CA LYS A 484 13.89 16.09 -16.20
C LYS A 484 12.84 17.06 -15.70
N MET A 485 13.05 17.61 -14.50
CA MET A 485 12.18 18.67 -13.98
C MET A 485 12.61 20.00 -14.60
N VAL A 486 11.74 20.61 -15.41
CA VAL A 486 12.00 21.93 -16.03
C VAL A 486 11.52 23.08 -15.15
N SER A 487 10.53 22.82 -14.30
CA SER A 487 10.05 23.71 -13.24
C SER A 487 9.24 22.89 -12.22
N PRO A 488 8.98 23.38 -10.99
CA PRO A 488 8.23 22.62 -10.00
C PRO A 488 6.90 22.09 -10.57
N GLY A 489 6.72 20.76 -10.55
CA GLY A 489 5.52 20.09 -11.07
C GLY A 489 5.42 19.98 -12.61
N LYS A 490 6.44 20.38 -13.37
CA LYS A 490 6.52 20.16 -14.83
C LYS A 490 7.77 19.37 -15.19
N TYR A 491 7.55 18.26 -15.89
CA TYR A 491 8.58 17.32 -16.26
C TYR A 491 8.63 17.17 -17.78
N THR A 492 9.83 17.00 -18.33
CA THR A 492 10.07 16.58 -19.71
C THR A 492 10.78 15.23 -19.72
N ILE A 493 10.61 14.49 -20.82
CA ILE A 493 11.33 13.24 -21.07
C ILE A 493 12.37 13.55 -22.14
N ASP A 494 13.63 13.46 -21.77
CA ASP A 494 14.75 13.71 -22.66
C ASP A 494 15.32 12.34 -23.09
N ALA A 495 15.55 12.17 -24.39
CA ALA A 495 16.12 10.96 -24.97
C ALA A 495 17.62 11.13 -25.18
N VAL A 496 18.41 10.15 -24.73
CA VAL A 496 19.86 10.13 -24.80
C VAL A 496 20.30 8.91 -25.60
N ASN A 497 20.99 9.16 -26.72
CA ASN A 497 21.64 8.11 -27.49
C ASN A 497 22.94 7.69 -26.80
N LEU A 498 22.97 6.46 -26.30
CA LEU A 498 24.11 5.90 -25.59
C LEU A 498 25.17 5.38 -26.55
N GLY A 499 24.78 4.86 -27.71
CA GLY A 499 25.72 4.41 -28.74
C GLY A 499 25.03 3.73 -29.92
N PRO A 500 25.81 3.25 -30.89
CA PRO A 500 27.26 3.10 -30.86
C PRO A 500 28.04 4.43 -31.03
N LYS A 501 29.21 4.54 -30.40
CA LYS A 501 30.15 5.66 -30.47
C LYS A 501 31.57 5.15 -30.77
N THR A 502 32.38 6.02 -31.36
CA THR A 502 33.82 5.79 -31.54
C THR A 502 34.62 6.66 -30.56
N LYS A 503 35.45 6.05 -29.71
CA LYS A 503 36.34 6.73 -28.76
C LYS A 503 37.69 6.04 -28.68
N GLY A 504 38.77 6.81 -28.68
CA GLY A 504 40.13 6.25 -28.55
C GLY A 504 40.52 5.24 -29.64
N GLY A 505 39.90 5.31 -30.82
CA GLY A 505 40.09 4.33 -31.90
C GLY A 505 39.26 3.05 -31.76
N ASN A 506 38.50 2.88 -30.67
CA ASN A 506 37.56 1.79 -30.49
C ASN A 506 36.17 2.19 -31.00
N ASN A 507 35.58 1.34 -31.83
CA ASN A 507 34.22 1.48 -32.35
C ASN A 507 33.21 0.70 -31.49
N ASP A 508 31.92 0.93 -31.78
CA ASP A 508 30.78 0.23 -31.20
C ASP A 508 30.70 0.32 -29.67
N LEU A 509 31.12 1.47 -29.13
CA LEU A 509 31.07 1.75 -27.69
C LEU A 509 29.75 2.39 -27.30
N PHE A 510 29.20 1.97 -26.17
CA PHE A 510 27.98 2.53 -25.58
C PHE A 510 28.33 3.26 -24.30
N GLU A 511 27.77 4.45 -24.12
CA GLU A 511 27.96 5.25 -22.92
C GLU A 511 27.21 4.63 -21.75
N VAL A 512 27.89 4.47 -20.61
CA VAL A 512 27.25 4.09 -19.35
C VAL A 512 26.28 5.21 -18.97
N PRO A 513 25.01 4.94 -18.66
CA PRO A 513 24.06 5.98 -18.26
C PRO A 513 24.58 6.78 -17.06
N ASP A 514 24.33 8.09 -17.06
CA ASP A 514 24.72 8.96 -15.94
C ASP A 514 23.88 8.60 -14.69
N PRO A 515 24.51 8.14 -13.60
CA PRO A 515 23.80 7.72 -12.39
C PRO A 515 23.03 8.86 -11.72
N ASN A 516 23.38 10.12 -12.00
CA ASN A 516 22.69 11.28 -11.42
C ASN A 516 21.37 11.63 -12.12
N LEU A 517 21.00 10.91 -13.18
CA LEU A 517 19.77 11.15 -13.93
C LEU A 517 18.69 10.13 -13.57
N SER A 518 17.44 10.59 -13.50
CA SER A 518 16.28 9.74 -13.24
C SER A 518 15.82 9.01 -14.50
N TRP A 519 16.48 7.90 -14.83
CA TRP A 519 16.17 7.07 -16.00
C TRP A 519 14.79 6.42 -15.91
N LEU A 520 14.14 6.26 -17.07
CA LEU A 520 12.88 5.54 -17.21
C LEU A 520 13.13 4.04 -17.30
N SER A 521 12.27 3.25 -16.65
CA SER A 521 12.36 1.78 -16.60
C SER A 521 11.31 1.11 -17.50
N ASN A 522 11.18 1.51 -18.76
CA ASN A 522 10.28 0.84 -19.71
C ASN A 522 11.02 -0.16 -20.59
N ARG A 523 10.26 -1.05 -21.23
CA ARG A 523 10.76 -2.15 -22.07
C ARG A 523 11.93 -1.78 -22.99
N ASN A 524 11.87 -0.63 -23.66
CA ASN A 524 12.89 -0.23 -24.63
C ASN A 524 14.09 0.48 -24.00
N ASP A 525 13.92 1.07 -22.81
CA ASP A 525 14.98 1.78 -22.07
C ASP A 525 15.72 0.86 -21.08
N LEU A 526 15.30 -0.42 -20.94
CA LEU A 526 15.98 -1.40 -20.10
C LEU A 526 17.12 -2.14 -20.83
N ALA A 527 17.12 -2.14 -22.17
CA ALA A 527 18.11 -2.85 -22.98
C ALA A 527 19.41 -2.04 -23.10
N PHE A 528 20.54 -2.67 -22.80
CA PHE A 528 21.89 -2.09 -22.93
C PHE A 528 22.64 -2.61 -24.15
N ALA A 529 22.19 -3.72 -24.73
CA ALA A 529 22.56 -4.15 -26.08
C ALA A 529 21.41 -4.94 -26.68
N ILE A 530 21.16 -4.76 -27.97
CA ILE A 530 20.13 -5.49 -28.71
C ILE A 530 20.83 -6.33 -29.77
N TRP A 531 20.83 -7.65 -29.56
CA TRP A 531 21.40 -8.59 -30.51
C TRP A 531 20.30 -9.19 -31.39
N HIS A 532 20.32 -8.84 -32.67
CA HIS A 532 19.45 -9.45 -33.67
C HIS A 532 20.05 -10.79 -34.11
N THR A 533 19.29 -11.87 -33.88
CA THR A 533 19.67 -13.23 -34.30
C THR A 533 19.04 -13.59 -35.65
N ALA A 534 17.94 -12.90 -36.02
CA ALA A 534 17.31 -13.02 -37.33
C ALA A 534 16.54 -11.73 -37.70
N THR A 535 16.40 -11.47 -38.99
CA THR A 535 15.59 -10.37 -39.53
C THR A 535 14.34 -10.90 -40.21
N TRP A 536 13.22 -10.20 -40.07
CA TRP A 536 12.01 -10.48 -40.85
C TRP A 536 12.10 -9.82 -42.24
N ASN A 537 12.04 -10.62 -43.31
CA ASN A 537 12.13 -10.09 -44.68
C ASN A 537 10.76 -9.76 -45.32
N GLY A 538 9.66 -9.88 -44.57
CA GLY A 538 8.29 -9.74 -45.09
C GLY A 538 7.57 -11.08 -45.33
N SER A 539 8.26 -12.22 -45.30
CA SER A 539 7.66 -13.54 -45.53
C SER A 539 8.23 -14.64 -44.64
N MET A 540 9.48 -14.52 -44.20
CA MET A 540 10.11 -15.44 -43.25
C MET A 540 11.20 -14.72 -42.45
N TYR A 541 11.59 -15.34 -41.34
CA TYR A 541 12.79 -14.95 -40.60
C TYR A 541 14.03 -15.47 -41.29
N ILE A 542 14.95 -14.57 -41.63
CA ILE A 542 16.27 -14.89 -42.17
C ILE A 542 17.27 -14.81 -41.00
N PRO A 543 17.94 -15.91 -40.63
CA PRO A 543 18.98 -15.88 -39.61
C PRO A 543 20.12 -14.92 -40.00
N GLU A 544 20.46 -14.01 -39.09
CA GLU A 544 21.65 -13.14 -39.23
C GLU A 544 22.91 -13.84 -38.72
N VAL A 545 22.73 -14.84 -37.85
CA VAL A 545 23.78 -15.67 -37.29
C VAL A 545 23.43 -17.14 -37.48
N SER A 546 24.44 -18.00 -37.59
CA SER A 546 24.23 -19.44 -37.74
C SER A 546 23.74 -20.10 -36.45
N ASP A 547 22.99 -21.19 -36.52
CA ASP A 547 22.57 -21.91 -35.32
C ASP A 547 23.75 -22.47 -34.50
N GLY A 548 23.55 -22.56 -33.18
CA GLY A 548 24.46 -23.21 -32.22
C GLY A 548 24.83 -22.33 -31.03
N LYS A 549 25.83 -22.78 -30.26
CA LYS A 549 26.32 -22.10 -29.06
C LYS A 549 27.13 -20.84 -29.38
N TYR A 550 27.01 -19.82 -28.56
CA TYR A 550 27.70 -18.53 -28.69
C TYR A 550 28.36 -18.13 -27.38
N ASP A 551 29.51 -17.46 -27.46
CA ASP A 551 30.05 -16.76 -26.31
C ASP A 551 29.67 -15.29 -26.42
N LEU A 552 29.25 -14.69 -25.31
CA LEU A 552 29.14 -13.24 -25.14
C LEU A 552 30.36 -12.70 -24.39
N ARG A 553 30.75 -11.49 -24.75
CA ARG A 553 31.82 -10.74 -24.09
C ARG A 553 31.36 -9.34 -23.74
N LEU A 554 31.54 -8.98 -22.47
CA LEU A 554 31.37 -7.62 -21.97
C LEU A 554 32.72 -6.99 -21.66
N GLU A 555 32.97 -5.83 -22.25
CA GLU A 555 34.18 -5.04 -22.07
C GLU A 555 33.85 -3.65 -21.54
N MET A 556 34.71 -3.11 -20.67
CA MET A 556 34.56 -1.77 -20.08
C MET A 556 35.71 -0.85 -20.55
N PHE A 557 35.41 0.44 -20.70
CA PHE A 557 36.34 1.45 -21.23
C PHE A 557 36.26 2.75 -20.45
N ASN A 558 37.39 3.47 -20.39
CA ASN A 558 37.46 4.76 -19.74
C ASN A 558 36.95 5.92 -20.62
N GLN A 559 36.95 7.15 -20.09
CA GLN A 559 36.53 8.35 -20.83
C GLN A 559 37.30 8.58 -22.15
N SER A 560 38.56 8.15 -22.23
CA SER A 560 39.37 8.26 -23.46
C SER A 560 39.09 7.15 -24.48
N GLY A 561 38.26 6.15 -24.14
CA GLY A 561 37.98 4.98 -24.97
C GLY A 561 39.02 3.88 -24.87
N ASN A 562 39.88 3.89 -23.84
CA ASN A 562 40.84 2.80 -23.59
C ASN A 562 40.17 1.71 -22.75
N LYS A 563 40.40 0.45 -23.09
CA LYS A 563 39.89 -0.70 -22.33
C LYS A 563 40.46 -0.70 -20.91
N VAL A 564 39.61 -0.94 -19.91
CA VAL A 564 40.00 -0.99 -18.50
C VAL A 564 39.83 -2.38 -17.93
N LYS A 565 40.65 -2.72 -16.92
CA LYS A 565 40.56 -3.97 -16.19
C LYS A 565 39.88 -3.75 -14.83
N PRO A 566 39.01 -4.65 -14.37
CA PRO A 566 38.33 -4.55 -13.07
C PRO A 566 39.26 -4.20 -11.91
N THR A 567 40.33 -4.99 -11.76
CA THR A 567 41.30 -4.84 -10.65
C THR A 567 42.05 -3.51 -10.66
N THR A 568 42.37 -2.96 -11.84
CA THR A 568 43.13 -1.70 -11.96
C THR A 568 42.24 -0.48 -11.90
N ALA A 569 41.01 -0.58 -12.41
CA ALA A 569 40.04 0.52 -12.42
C ALA A 569 39.14 0.54 -11.18
N GLY A 570 39.30 -0.40 -10.25
CA GLY A 570 38.59 -0.38 -8.96
C GLY A 570 37.12 -0.78 -9.03
N PHE A 571 36.74 -1.66 -9.97
CA PHE A 571 35.38 -2.17 -10.07
C PHE A 571 35.34 -3.70 -10.15
N LYS A 572 34.16 -4.31 -10.00
CA LYS A 572 33.94 -5.75 -10.14
C LYS A 572 32.77 -6.07 -11.06
N PHE A 573 32.78 -7.25 -11.68
CA PHE A 573 31.57 -7.82 -12.28
C PHE A 573 30.86 -8.67 -11.23
N ILE A 574 29.53 -8.66 -11.26
CA ILE A 574 28.67 -9.45 -10.36
C ILE A 574 27.60 -10.11 -11.23
N LEU A 575 27.16 -11.33 -10.88
CA LEU A 575 26.03 -12.00 -11.52
C LEU A 575 24.96 -12.32 -10.46
N PRO A 576 23.67 -12.19 -10.78
CA PRO A 576 22.58 -12.54 -9.86
C PRO A 576 22.45 -14.07 -9.71
N THR A 577 22.28 -14.55 -8.48
CA THR A 577 22.10 -15.99 -8.16
C THR A 577 20.71 -16.27 -7.57
N ALA A 578 20.21 -17.50 -7.74
CA ALA A 578 18.89 -17.93 -7.26
C ALA A 578 18.80 -18.21 -5.74
N VAL A 579 19.93 -18.22 -5.02
CA VAL A 579 20.02 -18.68 -3.63
C VAL A 579 20.62 -17.58 -2.75
N ILE A 580 20.04 -17.37 -1.56
CA ILE A 580 20.58 -16.47 -0.53
C ILE A 580 21.80 -17.16 0.10
N GLY A 581 22.99 -16.86 -0.43
CA GLY A 581 24.28 -17.40 0.02
C GLY A 581 25.34 -17.19 -1.08
N ASP A 582 26.56 -16.81 -0.67
CA ASP A 582 27.73 -16.40 -1.47
C ASP A 582 27.51 -16.23 -3.00
N LEU A 583 27.52 -14.96 -3.41
CA LEU A 583 27.58 -14.49 -4.80
C LEU A 583 28.91 -14.93 -5.46
N ASP A 584 29.05 -16.20 -5.85
CA ASP A 584 30.06 -16.61 -6.81
C ASP A 584 29.77 -17.99 -7.45
N ASP A 585 28.97 -18.02 -8.52
CA ASP A 585 29.19 -19.05 -9.56
C ASP A 585 30.34 -18.56 -10.43
N THR A 586 31.57 -18.91 -10.00
CA THR A 586 32.89 -18.58 -10.59
C THR A 586 32.84 -17.75 -11.87
N LEU A 587 32.80 -16.43 -11.68
CA LEU A 587 32.70 -15.47 -12.76
C LEU A 587 34.00 -15.48 -13.60
N PHE A 588 33.94 -15.92 -14.86
CA PHE A 588 35.13 -16.01 -15.71
C PHE A 588 35.49 -14.63 -16.29
N VAL A 589 36.36 -13.92 -15.57
CA VAL A 589 37.00 -12.69 -16.04
C VAL A 589 38.32 -13.03 -16.71
N GLU A 590 38.41 -12.72 -17.99
CA GLU A 590 39.62 -12.92 -18.79
C GLU A 590 40.78 -12.04 -18.29
N THR A 591 42.01 -12.46 -18.59
CA THR A 591 43.22 -11.67 -18.22
C THR A 591 43.24 -10.26 -18.80
N ASP A 592 42.48 -10.03 -19.88
CA ASP A 592 42.31 -8.74 -20.51
C ASP A 592 41.23 -7.85 -19.84
N GLY A 593 40.55 -8.37 -18.82
CA GLY A 593 39.53 -7.68 -18.04
C GLY A 593 38.10 -7.82 -18.57
N SER A 594 37.86 -8.66 -19.57
CA SER A 594 36.51 -8.90 -20.11
C SER A 594 35.77 -9.97 -19.31
N LEU A 595 34.45 -9.82 -19.17
CA LEU A 595 33.58 -10.90 -18.72
C LEU A 595 33.15 -11.74 -19.92
N ILE A 596 33.30 -13.06 -19.84
CA ILE A 596 32.80 -14.01 -20.83
C ILE A 596 31.63 -14.79 -20.25
N MET A 597 30.56 -14.91 -21.03
CA MET A 597 29.40 -15.73 -20.70
C MET A 597 29.13 -16.68 -21.86
N HIS A 598 28.73 -17.91 -21.53
CA HIS A 598 28.47 -18.95 -22.52
C HIS A 598 26.96 -19.10 -22.72
N LEU A 599 26.51 -18.90 -23.96
CA LEU A 599 25.14 -18.99 -24.46
C LEU A 599 24.96 -20.15 -25.43
#